data_AF-A0A1G3PS07-F1
#
_entry.id   AF-A0A1G3PS07-F1
#
_cell.length_a   1.000
_cell.length_b   1.000
_cell.length_c   1.000
_cell.angle_alpha   90.00
_cell.angle_beta   90.00
_cell.angle_gamma   90.00
#
_symmetry.space_group_name_H-M   'P 1'
#
loop_
_entity.id
_entity.type
_entity.pdbx_description
1 polymer ?
#
loop_
_entity_poly.entity_id
_entity_poly.type
_entity_poly.pdbx_seq_one_letter_code
_entity_poly.pdbx_strand_id
1 'polypeptide(L)'
;MLKKLTAIAVFGAIALVTASCGADLKKVKIEVSAGMVDMIEIANTSVAKIESAPSAEDAALASENAAAELKKAGDTLMVLVNSYQLSVQQDDELEKMLEAEMTELIAAMEKLSGTIAVSAEKYAGDEGVLNRMNTALSVLSTVLQ
;
A
#
# COMPACT_ATOMS: atom_id res chain seq x y z
N MET A 1 -9.50 4.35 26.35
CA MET A 1 -9.26 3.29 25.36
C MET A 1 -9.53 3.88 23.99
N LEU A 2 -8.53 4.53 23.40
CA LEU A 2 -8.63 5.28 22.15
C LEU A 2 -7.37 4.96 21.34
N LYS A 3 -7.51 4.81 20.03
CA LYS A 3 -6.54 4.36 18.99
C LYS A 3 -6.73 2.91 18.54
N LYS A 4 -7.86 2.65 17.87
CA LYS A 4 -7.81 1.78 16.68
C LYS A 4 -7.10 2.59 15.62
N LEU A 5 -5.81 2.32 15.46
CA LEU A 5 -4.95 2.96 14.48
C LEU A 5 -5.43 2.59 13.07
N THR A 6 -5.75 3.62 12.29
CA THR A 6 -5.48 3.71 10.85
C THR A 6 -5.65 2.39 10.10
N ALA A 7 -6.92 2.07 9.84
CA ALA A 7 -7.26 1.43 8.58
C ALA A 7 -6.60 2.25 7.46
N ILE A 8 -5.89 1.57 6.57
CA ILE A 8 -5.41 2.14 5.31
C ILE A 8 -6.54 3.00 4.73
N ALA A 9 -6.34 4.31 4.54
CA ALA A 9 -7.42 5.22 4.16
C ALA A 9 -7.91 5.06 2.71
N VAL A 10 -7.59 3.93 2.07
CA VAL A 10 -8.23 3.51 0.80
C VAL A 10 -9.76 3.46 0.93
N PHE A 11 -10.30 3.27 2.14
CA PHE A 11 -11.75 3.31 2.41
C PHE A 11 -12.22 4.56 3.16
N GLY A 12 -11.33 5.37 3.74
CA GLY A 12 -11.67 6.36 4.77
C GLY A 12 -12.31 7.68 4.30
N ALA A 13 -12.51 7.90 3.00
CA ALA A 13 -12.96 9.19 2.48
C ALA A 13 -14.06 9.10 1.40
N ILE A 14 -15.07 8.25 1.61
CA ILE A 14 -16.26 8.28 0.75
C ILE A 14 -17.13 9.48 1.14
N ALA A 15 -17.13 10.51 0.28
CA ALA A 15 -18.02 11.65 0.39
C ALA A 15 -19.49 11.18 0.38
N LEU A 16 -20.29 11.64 1.37
CA LEU A 16 -21.73 11.39 1.49
C LEU A 16 -22.48 11.84 0.22
N VAL A 17 -22.71 10.92 -0.72
CA VAL A 17 -23.64 11.11 -1.84
C VAL A 17 -24.83 10.17 -1.64
N THR A 18 -25.98 10.73 -1.28
CA THR A 18 -27.22 10.01 -0.92
C THR A 18 -28.02 9.50 -2.14
N ALA A 19 -27.36 8.83 -3.09
CA ALA A 19 -28.04 8.16 -4.20
C ALA A 19 -27.40 6.78 -4.46
N SER A 20 -27.68 5.80 -3.60
CA SER A 20 -27.23 4.42 -3.78
C SER A 20 -28.06 3.71 -4.87
N CYS A 21 -27.63 3.79 -6.12
CA CYS A 21 -27.92 2.70 -7.07
C CYS A 21 -27.02 1.53 -6.68
N GLY A 22 -27.61 0.43 -6.22
CA GLY A 22 -26.90 -0.69 -5.56
C GLY A 22 -25.68 -1.19 -6.33
N ALA A 23 -24.50 -0.74 -5.92
CA ALA A 23 -23.23 -1.34 -6.34
C ALA A 23 -23.25 -2.82 -5.95
N ASP A 24 -22.88 -3.70 -6.89
CA ASP A 24 -22.69 -5.11 -6.61
C ASP A 24 -21.43 -5.28 -5.74
N LEU A 25 -21.64 -5.32 -4.43
CA LEU A 25 -20.56 -5.37 -3.44
C LEU A 25 -19.62 -6.56 -3.66
N LYS A 26 -20.12 -7.67 -4.23
CA LYS A 26 -19.27 -8.82 -4.56
C LYS A 26 -18.30 -8.48 -5.69
N LYS A 27 -18.78 -7.76 -6.71
CA LYS A 27 -17.92 -7.29 -7.81
C LYS A 27 -16.87 -6.31 -7.28
N VAL A 28 -17.26 -5.35 -6.46
CA VAL A 28 -16.33 -4.39 -5.84
C VAL A 28 -15.27 -5.12 -5.03
N LYS A 29 -15.68 -6.08 -4.19
CA LYS A 29 -14.76 -6.91 -3.40
C LYS A 29 -13.74 -7.63 -4.27
N ILE A 30 -14.17 -8.24 -5.39
CA ILE A 30 -13.28 -8.96 -6.29
C ILE A 30 -12.22 -8.02 -6.88
N GLU A 31 -12.62 -6.87 -7.40
CA GLU A 31 -11.71 -5.95 -8.07
C GLU A 31 -10.75 -5.26 -7.08
N VAL A 32 -11.25 -4.90 -5.90
CA VAL A 32 -10.42 -4.32 -4.84
C VAL A 32 -9.44 -5.35 -4.28
N SER A 33 -9.91 -6.57 -4.01
CA SER A 33 -9.06 -7.69 -3.58
C SER A 33 -7.95 -7.99 -4.57
N ALA A 34 -8.25 -7.98 -5.89
CA ALA A 34 -7.22 -8.13 -6.92
C ALA A 34 -6.16 -7.04 -6.85
N GLY A 35 -6.56 -5.77 -6.72
CA GLY A 35 -5.60 -4.66 -6.57
C GLY A 35 -4.73 -4.77 -5.31
N MET A 36 -5.29 -5.25 -4.20
CA MET A 36 -4.53 -5.48 -2.97
C MET A 36 -3.53 -6.64 -3.12
N VAL A 37 -3.93 -7.73 -3.78
CA VAL A 37 -3.05 -8.85 -4.10
C VAL A 37 -1.88 -8.41 -4.99
N ASP A 38 -2.15 -7.58 -6.00
CA ASP A 38 -1.09 -7.02 -6.86
C ASP A 38 -0.10 -6.18 -6.03
N MET A 39 -0.60 -5.35 -5.11
CA MET A 39 0.26 -4.57 -4.20
C MET A 39 1.09 -5.47 -3.27
N ILE A 40 0.51 -6.54 -2.73
CA ILE A 40 1.23 -7.54 -1.93
C ILE A 40 2.35 -8.18 -2.75
N GLU A 41 2.09 -8.55 -4.00
CA GLU A 41 3.09 -9.14 -4.90
C GLU A 41 4.24 -8.16 -5.20
N ILE A 42 3.91 -6.90 -5.50
CA ILE A 42 4.91 -5.84 -5.72
C ILE A 42 5.80 -5.70 -4.47
N ALA A 43 5.19 -5.61 -3.29
CA ALA A 43 5.92 -5.46 -2.03
C ALA A 43 6.86 -6.65 -1.76
N ASN A 44 6.35 -7.87 -1.85
CA ASN A 44 7.12 -9.10 -1.60
C ASN A 44 8.25 -9.29 -2.62
N THR A 45 7.99 -9.03 -3.90
CA THR A 45 9.01 -9.09 -4.95
C THR A 45 10.10 -8.05 -4.72
N SER A 46 9.71 -6.86 -4.29
CA SER A 46 10.64 -5.77 -4.00
C SER A 46 11.53 -6.07 -2.79
N VAL A 47 10.99 -6.67 -1.74
CA VAL A 47 11.78 -7.19 -0.60
C VAL A 47 12.89 -8.11 -1.11
N ALA A 48 12.55 -9.11 -1.92
CA ALA A 48 13.52 -10.05 -2.46
C ALA A 48 14.60 -9.36 -3.32
N LYS A 49 14.22 -8.36 -4.13
CA LYS A 49 15.16 -7.56 -4.93
C LYS A 49 16.12 -6.74 -4.05
N ILE A 50 15.62 -6.12 -2.99
CA ILE A 50 16.44 -5.31 -2.08
C ILE A 50 17.40 -6.20 -1.29
N GLU A 51 16.92 -7.34 -0.77
CA GLU A 51 17.74 -8.30 -0.01
C GLU A 51 18.85 -8.93 -0.84
N SER A 52 18.60 -9.15 -2.13
CA SER A 52 19.56 -9.74 -3.08
C SER A 52 20.40 -8.72 -3.86
N ALA A 53 20.21 -7.42 -3.61
CA ALA A 53 20.91 -6.37 -4.33
C ALA A 53 22.44 -6.48 -4.13
N PRO A 54 23.24 -6.49 -5.22
CA PRO A 54 24.69 -6.67 -5.10
C PRO A 54 25.42 -5.39 -4.68
N SER A 55 24.75 -4.23 -4.76
CA SER A 55 25.31 -2.94 -4.38
C SER A 55 24.29 -2.06 -3.64
N ALA A 56 24.80 -1.01 -2.99
CA ALA A 56 23.98 0.01 -2.33
C ALA A 56 23.06 0.74 -3.33
N GLU A 57 23.60 1.00 -4.53
CA GLU A 57 22.89 1.64 -5.63
C GLU A 57 21.73 0.80 -6.16
N ASP A 58 21.95 -0.51 -6.34
CA ASP A 58 20.89 -1.43 -6.78
C ASP A 58 19.79 -1.55 -5.71
N ALA A 59 20.16 -1.56 -4.42
CA ALA A 59 19.20 -1.58 -3.33
C ALA A 59 18.37 -0.30 -3.26
N ALA A 60 18.99 0.88 -3.46
CA ALA A 60 18.27 2.15 -3.52
C ALA A 60 17.32 2.19 -4.71
N LEU A 61 17.78 1.78 -5.89
CA LEU A 61 16.95 1.73 -7.10
C LEU A 61 15.77 0.78 -6.93
N ALA A 62 15.97 -0.40 -6.35
CA ALA A 62 14.90 -1.34 -6.05
C ALA A 62 13.87 -0.73 -5.07
N SER A 63 14.34 0.00 -4.06
CA SER A 63 13.47 0.67 -3.08
C SER A 63 12.62 1.78 -3.72
N GLU A 64 13.21 2.61 -4.59
CA GLU A 64 12.51 3.67 -5.32
C GLU A 64 11.46 3.11 -6.28
N ASN A 65 11.82 2.08 -7.04
CA ASN A 65 10.90 1.43 -7.96
C ASN A 65 9.71 0.82 -7.20
N ALA A 66 9.98 0.15 -6.08
CA ALA A 66 8.94 -0.40 -5.21
C ALA A 66 7.97 0.69 -4.74
N ALA A 67 8.51 1.81 -4.23
CA ALA A 67 7.71 2.92 -3.75
C ALA A 67 6.87 3.57 -4.86
N ALA A 68 7.44 3.75 -6.05
CA ALA A 68 6.72 4.31 -7.20
C ALA A 68 5.62 3.38 -7.72
N GLU A 69 5.90 2.08 -7.84
CA GLU A 69 4.94 1.07 -8.28
C GLU A 69 3.78 0.94 -7.28
N LEU A 70 4.07 0.88 -5.98
CA LEU A 70 3.06 0.82 -4.93
C LEU A 70 2.22 2.09 -4.86
N LYS A 71 2.83 3.26 -5.04
CA LYS A 71 2.11 4.54 -5.12
C LYS A 71 1.11 4.54 -6.28
N LYS A 72 1.55 4.10 -7.45
CA LYS A 72 0.68 4.01 -8.64
C LYS A 72 -0.46 2.99 -8.45
N ALA A 73 -0.16 1.83 -7.85
CA ALA A 73 -1.16 0.81 -7.56
C ALA A 73 -2.19 1.32 -6.54
N GLY A 74 -1.74 1.96 -5.46
CA GLY A 74 -2.61 2.58 -4.46
C GLY A 74 -3.50 3.68 -5.05
N ASP A 75 -2.95 4.56 -5.89
CA ASP A 75 -3.72 5.60 -6.59
C ASP A 75 -4.79 4.99 -7.50
N THR A 76 -4.47 3.91 -8.21
CA THR A 76 -5.40 3.19 -9.09
C THR A 76 -6.53 2.55 -8.28
N LEU A 77 -6.19 1.91 -7.15
CA LEU A 77 -7.16 1.29 -6.26
C LEU A 77 -8.12 2.32 -5.65
N MET A 78 -7.60 3.48 -5.24
CA MET A 78 -8.40 4.58 -4.71
C MET A 78 -9.37 5.13 -5.77
N VAL A 79 -8.94 5.31 -7.02
CA VAL A 79 -9.83 5.71 -8.13
C VAL A 79 -10.93 4.68 -8.36
N LEU A 80 -10.59 3.39 -8.30
CA LEU A 80 -11.54 2.29 -8.45
C LEU A 80 -12.61 2.32 -7.36
N VAL A 81 -12.23 2.36 -6.09
CA VAL A 81 -13.16 2.40 -4.95
C VAL A 81 -14.08 3.62 -5.05
N ASN A 82 -13.52 4.79 -5.36
CA ASN A 82 -14.29 6.03 -5.52
C ASN A 82 -15.30 5.98 -6.68
N SER A 83 -15.05 5.16 -7.72
CA SER A 83 -15.97 5.01 -8.85
C SER A 83 -17.27 4.28 -8.48
N TYR A 84 -17.26 3.48 -7.41
CA TYR A 84 -18.40 2.65 -6.99
C TYR A 84 -19.43 3.38 -6.13
N GLN A 85 -19.13 4.61 -5.65
CA GLN A 85 -20.05 5.45 -4.88
C GLN A 85 -20.80 4.68 -3.78
N LEU A 86 -20.06 3.91 -2.98
CA LEU A 86 -20.64 3.08 -1.92
C LEU A 86 -21.34 3.95 -0.86
N SER A 87 -22.44 3.46 -0.30
CA SER A 87 -22.96 4.03 0.95
C SER A 87 -22.04 3.67 2.12
N VAL A 88 -22.11 4.44 3.21
CA VAL A 88 -21.36 4.15 4.46
C VAL A 88 -21.54 2.70 4.91
N GLN A 89 -22.75 2.16 4.80
CA GLN A 89 -23.06 0.80 5.23
C GLN A 89 -22.46 -0.27 4.31
N GLN A 90 -22.34 0.02 3.01
CA GLN A 90 -21.66 -0.87 2.05
C GLN A 90 -20.14 -0.80 2.20
N ASP A 91 -19.61 0.37 2.54
CA ASP A 91 -18.18 0.56 2.83
C ASP A 91 -17.77 -0.25 4.08
N ASP A 92 -18.53 -0.14 5.17
CA ASP A 92 -18.34 -0.95 6.38
C ASP A 92 -18.43 -2.48 6.11
N GLU A 93 -19.25 -2.89 5.15
CA GLU A 93 -19.39 -4.29 4.76
C GLU A 93 -18.22 -4.74 3.87
N LEU A 94 -17.80 -3.91 2.92
CA LEU A 94 -16.64 -4.16 2.08
C LEU A 94 -15.35 -4.28 2.91
N GLU A 95 -15.17 -3.39 3.89
CA GLU A 95 -14.03 -3.42 4.83
C GLU A 95 -13.95 -4.79 5.54
N LYS A 96 -15.07 -5.30 6.04
CA LYS A 96 -15.12 -6.63 6.68
C LYS A 96 -14.83 -7.75 5.69
N MET A 97 -15.31 -7.64 4.45
CA MET A 97 -15.06 -8.64 3.42
C MET A 97 -13.59 -8.69 2.96
N LEU A 98 -12.82 -7.63 3.21
CA LEU A 98 -11.41 -7.47 2.82
C LEU A 98 -10.45 -7.49 4.01
N GLU A 99 -10.93 -7.76 5.24
CA GLU A 99 -10.12 -7.69 6.47
C GLU A 99 -8.85 -8.54 6.40
N ALA A 100 -8.96 -9.74 5.83
CA ALA A 100 -7.81 -10.64 5.67
C ALA A 100 -6.81 -10.08 4.66
N GLU A 101 -7.27 -9.67 3.48
CA GLU A 101 -6.42 -9.06 2.45
C GLU A 101 -5.76 -7.76 2.93
N MET A 102 -6.46 -6.94 3.73
CA MET A 102 -5.90 -5.72 4.33
C MET A 102 -4.80 -6.05 5.32
N THR A 103 -5.00 -7.07 6.15
CA THR A 103 -3.99 -7.53 7.12
C THR A 103 -2.73 -8.02 6.41
N GLU A 104 -2.88 -8.79 5.32
CA GLU A 104 -1.75 -9.25 4.52
C GLU A 104 -1.02 -8.11 3.81
N LEU A 105 -1.76 -7.14 3.26
CA LEU A 105 -1.18 -5.96 2.64
C LEU A 105 -0.38 -5.13 3.65
N ILE A 106 -0.92 -4.89 4.85
CA ILE A 106 -0.20 -4.20 5.93
C ILE A 106 1.10 -4.96 6.25
N ALA A 107 1.03 -6.27 6.46
CA ALA A 107 2.21 -7.06 6.79
C ALA A 107 3.27 -7.02 5.67
N ALA A 108 2.86 -7.08 4.40
CA ALA A 108 3.77 -6.99 3.26
C ALA A 108 4.45 -5.61 3.19
N MET A 109 3.70 -4.53 3.44
CA MET A 109 4.21 -3.16 3.42
C MET A 109 5.12 -2.86 4.63
N GLU A 110 4.80 -3.37 5.81
CA GLU A 110 5.66 -3.31 7.00
C GLU A 110 6.97 -4.06 6.75
N LYS A 111 6.89 -5.24 6.14
CA LYS A 111 8.09 -6.00 5.75
C LYS A 111 8.95 -5.21 4.76
N LEU A 112 8.35 -4.66 3.70
CA LEU A 112 9.07 -3.85 2.71
C LEU A 112 9.75 -2.63 3.34
N SER A 113 9.01 -1.83 4.11
CA SER A 113 9.57 -0.65 4.78
C SER A 113 10.67 -1.02 5.77
N GLY A 114 10.51 -2.11 6.53
CA GLY A 114 11.56 -2.66 7.38
C GLY A 114 12.81 -3.08 6.60
N THR A 115 12.65 -3.78 5.49
CA THR A 115 13.77 -4.17 4.60
C THR A 115 14.51 -2.94 4.05
N ILE A 116 13.79 -1.90 3.63
CA ILE A 116 14.40 -0.66 3.15
C ILE A 116 15.16 0.04 4.29
N ALA A 117 14.59 0.11 5.50
CA ALA A 117 15.25 0.74 6.65
C ALA A 117 16.54 0.00 7.03
N VAL A 118 16.52 -1.33 7.11
CA VAL A 118 17.72 -2.14 7.36
C VAL A 118 18.78 -1.94 6.27
N SER A 119 18.35 -1.84 5.01
CA SER A 119 19.27 -1.55 3.90
C SER A 119 19.88 -0.15 4.02
N ALA A 120 19.09 0.86 4.39
CA ALA A 120 19.56 2.22 4.61
C ALA A 120 20.59 2.30 5.75
N GLU A 121 20.37 1.57 6.86
CA GLU A 121 21.35 1.45 7.95
C GLU A 121 22.66 0.81 7.48
N LYS A 122 22.58 -0.26 6.69
CA LYS A 122 23.74 -0.94 6.11
C LYS A 122 24.59 -0.02 5.23
N TYR A 123 23.95 0.93 4.54
CA TYR A 123 24.59 1.86 3.61
C TYR A 123 24.65 3.31 4.10
N ALA A 124 24.56 3.54 5.42
CA ALA A 124 24.51 4.89 6.01
C ALA A 124 25.74 5.76 5.71
N GLY A 125 26.85 5.18 5.26
CA GLY A 125 28.05 5.91 4.80
C GLY A 125 27.93 6.53 3.41
N ASP A 126 26.87 6.22 2.66
CA ASP A 126 26.56 6.79 1.34
C ASP A 126 25.31 7.67 1.46
N GLU A 127 25.53 8.99 1.58
CA GLU A 127 24.45 9.97 1.75
C GLU A 127 23.47 9.98 0.55
N GLY A 128 23.97 9.68 -0.66
CA GLY A 128 23.14 9.63 -1.86
C GLY A 128 22.14 8.48 -1.81
N VAL A 129 22.63 7.28 -1.50
CA VAL A 129 21.82 6.07 -1.31
C VAL A 129 20.85 6.25 -0.15
N LEU A 130 21.32 6.77 0.98
CA LEU A 130 20.50 6.99 2.17
C LEU A 130 19.33 7.93 1.90
N ASN A 131 19.57 9.06 1.23
CA ASN A 131 18.51 10.02 0.87
C ASN A 131 17.45 9.38 -0.04
N ARG A 132 17.87 8.55 -0.99
CA ARG A 132 16.97 7.85 -1.92
C ARG A 132 16.10 6.81 -1.20
N MET A 133 16.69 6.00 -0.33
CA MET A 133 15.95 5.03 0.48
C MET A 133 14.98 5.72 1.46
N ASN A 134 15.38 6.83 2.08
CA ASN A 134 14.49 7.63 2.93
C ASN A 134 13.34 8.25 2.13
N THR A 135 13.60 8.68 0.90
CA THR A 135 12.55 9.17 0.00
C THR A 135 11.56 8.05 -0.33
N ALA A 136 12.05 6.84 -0.63
CA ALA A 136 11.20 5.67 -0.84
C ALA A 136 10.32 5.36 0.38
N LEU A 137 10.89 5.38 1.59
CA LEU A 137 10.13 5.22 2.84
C LEU A 137 9.05 6.29 3.02
N SER A 138 9.39 7.55 2.72
CA SER A 138 8.42 8.65 2.77
C SER A 138 7.27 8.41 1.81
N VAL A 139 7.54 7.98 0.57
CA VAL A 139 6.49 7.66 -0.41
C VAL A 139 5.62 6.49 0.08
N LEU A 140 6.23 5.40 0.58
CA LEU A 140 5.48 4.25 1.10
C LEU A 140 4.55 4.64 2.26
N SER A 141 4.98 5.56 3.13
CA SER A 141 4.12 6.04 4.21
C SER A 141 2.86 6.76 3.71
N THR A 142 2.90 7.38 2.53
CA THR A 142 1.71 8.00 1.91
C THR A 142 0.76 6.99 1.27
N VAL A 143 1.24 5.78 0.96
CA VAL A 143 0.41 4.68 0.42
C VAL A 143 -0.38 4.00 1.53
N LEU A 144 0.14 4.02 2.75
CA LEU A 144 -0.46 3.44 3.95
C LEU A 144 -1.40 4.41 4.69
N GLN A 145 -1.37 5.69 4.34
CA GLN A 145 -2.15 6.77 4.95
C GLN A 145 -3.52 6.94 4.31
#